data_AF-A0A1Y2CS11-F1
#
_entry.id   AF-A0A1Y2CS11-F1
#
_cell.length_a   1.000
_cell.length_b   1.000
_cell.length_c   1.000
_cell.angle_alpha   90.00
_cell.angle_beta   90.00
_cell.angle_gamma   90.00
#
_symmetry.space_group_name_H-M   'P 1'
#
loop_
_entity.id
_entity.type
_entity.pdbx_description
1 polymer ?
#
loop_
_entity_poly.entity_id
_entity_poly.type
_entity_poly.pdbx_seq_one_letter_code
_entity_poly.pdbx_strand_id
1 'polypeptide(L)'
;MENITQIPVPSLFNPYDPNAASTETPAEAKNGHPSVFYALLFQNVSNAKELKAKVIAGDPELPQCVMVNPALVLSSFQLQTACSRAYMNQAQNNMKTKTILSEILFSLSPSLNIAESMKLFGLSDNSNSIFVLVPSADDASVDETTINKLKNLVQGDLSPAHSFSDLTDLKLLKKVYKLNDAVDQSNTVLEDLIVGGIATKGFL
;
A
#
# COMPACT_ATOMS: atom_id res chain seq x y z
N MET A 1 4.36 20.96 2.35
CA MET A 1 3.60 19.91 3.05
C MET A 1 2.29 19.54 2.34
N GLU A 2 1.86 20.24 1.28
CA GLU A 2 0.53 20.03 0.65
C GLU A 2 0.40 18.78 -0.25
N ASN A 3 1.45 17.98 -0.46
CA ASN A 3 1.45 16.87 -1.43
C ASN A 3 1.57 15.47 -0.80
N ILE A 4 1.37 15.34 0.51
CA ILE A 4 1.58 14.09 1.24
C ILE A 4 0.26 13.69 1.89
N THR A 5 -0.27 12.52 1.51
CA THR A 5 -1.48 11.97 2.13
C THR A 5 -1.09 10.97 3.20
N GLN A 6 -1.50 11.23 4.44
CA GLN A 6 -1.32 10.32 5.56
C GLN A 6 -2.38 9.21 5.52
N ILE A 7 -1.93 7.97 5.72
CA ILE A 7 -2.75 6.76 5.72
C ILE A 7 -2.56 6.07 7.08
N PRO A 8 -3.47 6.25 8.04
CA PRO A 8 -3.35 5.62 9.36
C PRO A 8 -3.51 4.09 9.27
N VAL A 9 -2.73 3.33 10.03
CA VAL A 9 -2.90 1.89 10.20
C VAL A 9 -3.56 1.67 11.56
N PRO A 10 -4.74 1.03 11.64
CA PRO A 10 -5.36 0.77 12.93
C PRO A 10 -4.47 -0.12 13.79
N SER A 11 -4.33 0.20 15.07
CA SER A 11 -3.60 -0.61 16.05
C SER A 11 -4.24 -2.01 16.09
N LEU A 12 -3.56 -2.99 15.50
CA LEU A 12 -4.04 -4.35 15.37
C LEU A 12 -3.97 -5.04 16.74
N PHE A 13 -5.10 -5.11 17.43
CA PHE A 13 -5.38 -5.93 18.62
C PHE A 13 -4.18 -6.16 19.55
N ASN A 14 -4.13 -5.44 20.68
CA ASN A 14 -3.31 -5.90 21.80
C ASN A 14 -3.77 -7.32 22.18
N PRO A 15 -2.87 -8.32 22.28
CA PRO A 15 -3.25 -9.61 22.83
C PRO A 15 -3.87 -9.41 24.22
N TYR A 16 -5.02 -10.02 24.46
CA TYR A 16 -5.71 -9.94 25.75
C TYR A 16 -4.82 -10.56 26.84
N ASP A 17 -4.34 -9.73 27.77
CA ASP A 17 -3.64 -10.18 28.97
C ASP A 17 -4.67 -10.36 30.11
N PRO A 18 -4.98 -11.61 30.52
CA PRO A 18 -5.95 -11.87 31.58
C PRO A 18 -5.51 -11.37 32.97
N ASN A 19 -4.27 -10.91 33.13
CA ASN A 19 -3.74 -10.36 34.39
C ASN A 19 -3.55 -8.82 34.35
N ALA A 20 -3.86 -8.16 33.24
CA ALA A 20 -3.77 -6.70 33.16
C ALA A 20 -4.88 -6.06 34.01
N ALA A 21 -4.49 -5.47 35.15
CA ALA A 21 -5.40 -4.72 36.00
C ALA A 21 -6.06 -3.58 35.20
N SER A 22 -7.38 -3.46 35.30
CA SER A 22 -8.22 -2.54 34.53
C SER A 22 -8.13 -1.08 34.99
N THR A 23 -6.93 -0.49 35.01
CA THR A 23 -6.71 0.93 35.35
C THR A 23 -5.62 1.64 34.55
N GLU A 24 -5.13 1.07 33.45
CA GLU A 24 -4.23 1.79 32.55
C GLU A 24 -4.83 1.84 31.14
N THR A 25 -4.98 3.06 30.61
CA THR A 25 -5.14 3.31 29.17
C THR A 25 -4.17 2.40 28.43
N PRO A 26 -4.60 1.59 27.44
CA PRO A 26 -3.73 0.58 26.84
C PRO A 26 -2.49 1.26 26.31
N ALA A 27 -1.37 1.07 27.00
CA ALA A 27 -0.07 1.41 26.48
C ALA A 27 0.06 0.67 25.15
N GLU A 28 0.22 1.44 24.08
CA GLU A 28 0.53 0.94 22.75
C GLU A 28 1.70 -0.04 22.91
N ALA A 29 1.40 -1.33 22.78
CA ALA A 29 2.46 -2.28 22.56
C ALA A 29 3.12 -1.80 21.27
N LYS A 30 4.34 -1.26 21.37
CA LYS A 30 5.19 -0.95 20.23
C LYS A 30 5.60 -2.26 19.57
N ASN A 31 4.63 -2.96 19.00
CA ASN A 31 4.85 -3.92 17.94
C ASN A 31 5.64 -3.14 16.89
N GLY A 32 6.77 -3.65 16.40
CA GLY A 32 7.64 -2.96 15.44
C GLY A 32 7.02 -2.74 14.05
N HIS A 33 5.71 -2.50 13.99
CA HIS A 33 4.93 -2.21 12.82
C HIS A 33 4.73 -0.68 12.73
N PRO A 34 4.78 -0.10 11.53
CA PRO A 34 4.55 1.32 11.34
C PRO A 34 3.10 1.65 11.68
N SER A 35 2.91 2.68 12.51
CA SER A 35 1.59 3.22 12.86
C SER A 35 0.93 3.92 11.67
N VAL A 36 1.73 4.44 10.73
CA VAL A 36 1.27 5.26 9.60
C VAL A 36 2.02 4.93 8.32
N PHE A 37 1.31 4.98 7.20
CA PHE A 37 1.89 5.06 5.86
C PHE A 37 1.68 6.45 5.28
N TYR A 38 2.68 6.94 4.56
CA TYR A 38 2.55 8.16 3.78
C TYR A 38 2.53 7.83 2.30
N ALA A 39 1.52 8.30 1.58
CA ALA A 39 1.40 8.13 0.14
C ALA A 39 1.89 9.39 -0.59
N LEU A 40 2.83 9.19 -1.51
CA LEU A 40 3.35 10.21 -2.42
C LEU A 40 2.93 9.85 -3.84
N LEU A 41 2.42 10.81 -4.60
CA LEU A 41 2.09 10.62 -6.01
C LEU A 41 3.17 11.26 -6.88
N PHE A 42 3.82 10.46 -7.72
CA PHE A 42 4.67 10.97 -8.78
C PHE A 42 3.98 10.78 -10.12
N GLN A 43 3.97 11.82 -10.95
CA GLN A 43 3.46 11.83 -12.31
C GLN A 43 4.58 12.16 -13.29
N ASN A 44 4.35 11.97 -14.59
CA ASN A 44 5.35 12.22 -15.65
C ASN A 44 6.66 11.43 -15.43
N VAL A 45 6.55 10.19 -14.91
CA VAL A 45 7.71 9.38 -14.56
C VAL A 45 8.39 8.81 -15.81
N SER A 46 9.66 9.15 -16.03
CA SER A 46 10.43 8.70 -17.20
C SER A 46 11.31 7.47 -16.93
N ASN A 47 11.68 7.22 -15.66
CA ASN A 47 12.65 6.18 -15.29
C ASN A 47 12.03 4.95 -14.60
N ALA A 48 10.74 4.66 -14.84
CA ALA A 48 10.04 3.53 -14.20
C ALA A 48 10.74 2.18 -14.39
N LYS A 49 11.30 1.91 -15.58
CA LYS A 49 12.07 0.69 -15.86
C LYS A 49 13.32 0.56 -14.97
N GLU A 50 14.04 1.66 -14.73
CA GLU A 50 15.23 1.68 -13.88
C GLU A 50 14.86 1.49 -12.41
N LEU A 51 13.82 2.19 -11.95
CA LEU A 51 13.28 2.03 -10.59
C LEU A 51 12.86 0.58 -10.32
N LYS A 52 12.19 -0.05 -11.27
CA LYS A 52 11.79 -1.46 -11.17
C LYS A 52 13.01 -2.38 -11.03
N ALA A 53 14.07 -2.12 -11.80
CA ALA A 53 15.31 -2.89 -11.70
C ALA A 53 15.96 -2.73 -10.31
N LYS A 54 15.99 -1.51 -9.75
CA LYS A 54 16.47 -1.25 -8.39
C LYS A 54 15.63 -1.97 -7.32
N VAL A 55 14.31 -1.96 -7.44
CA VAL A 55 13.39 -2.69 -6.54
C VAL A 55 13.66 -4.20 -6.58
N ILE A 56 13.80 -4.78 -7.78
CA ILE A 56 14.06 -6.22 -7.94
C ILE A 56 15.46 -6.60 -7.43
N ALA A 57 16.45 -5.75 -7.63
CA ALA A 57 17.82 -5.96 -7.15
C ALA A 57 17.95 -5.80 -5.63
N GLY A 58 16.98 -5.20 -4.96
CA GLY A 58 17.07 -4.86 -3.53
C GLY A 58 18.16 -3.83 -3.27
N ASP A 59 18.26 -2.82 -4.14
CA ASP A 59 19.29 -1.79 -4.09
C ASP A 59 19.27 -1.04 -2.73
N PRO A 60 20.39 -0.99 -1.99
CA PRO A 60 20.46 -0.32 -0.68
C PRO A 60 20.26 1.20 -0.76
N GLU A 61 20.39 1.80 -1.96
CA GLU A 61 20.06 3.22 -2.16
C GLU A 61 18.55 3.48 -2.13
N LEU A 62 17.74 2.44 -2.38
CA LEU A 62 16.28 2.56 -2.36
C LEU A 62 15.81 2.61 -0.89
N PRO A 63 15.12 3.69 -0.47
CA PRO A 63 14.52 3.71 0.86
C PRO A 63 13.42 2.64 0.96
N GLN A 64 13.10 2.22 2.19
CA GLN A 64 11.99 1.30 2.42
C GLN A 64 10.68 1.96 1.96
N CYS A 65 10.16 1.54 0.83
CA CYS A 65 8.93 2.03 0.27
C CYS A 65 8.26 0.98 -0.62
N VAL A 66 6.96 1.11 -0.82
CA VAL A 66 6.19 0.29 -1.75
C VAL A 66 5.79 1.16 -2.94
N MET A 67 6.20 0.77 -4.14
CA MET A 67 5.78 1.45 -5.37
C MET A 67 4.55 0.73 -5.94
N VAL A 68 3.43 1.43 -6.00
CA VAL A 68 2.11 0.92 -6.37
C VAL A 68 1.63 1.58 -7.66
N ASN A 69 1.01 0.81 -8.54
CA ASN A 69 0.35 1.29 -9.75
C ASN A 69 -0.95 2.06 -9.40
N PRO A 70 -1.04 3.38 -9.65
CA PRO A 70 -2.22 4.19 -9.34
C PRO A 70 -3.48 3.75 -10.08
N ALA A 71 -3.33 3.15 -11.26
CA ALA A 71 -4.46 2.71 -12.07
C ALA A 71 -5.33 1.64 -11.39
N LEU A 72 -4.80 0.97 -10.36
CA LEU A 72 -5.48 -0.08 -9.61
C LEU A 72 -5.80 0.31 -8.15
N VAL A 73 -5.66 1.58 -7.80
CA VAL A 73 -5.96 2.10 -6.47
C VAL A 73 -7.14 3.04 -6.58
N LEU A 74 -8.25 2.71 -5.92
CA LEU A 74 -9.47 3.51 -5.90
C LEU A 74 -9.50 4.48 -4.72
N SER A 75 -8.94 4.08 -3.58
CA SER A 75 -9.04 4.83 -2.33
C SER A 75 -7.87 4.56 -1.37
N SER A 76 -7.72 5.41 -0.37
CA SER A 76 -6.78 5.17 0.74
C SER A 76 -7.17 3.95 1.57
N PHE A 77 -8.47 3.68 1.75
CA PHE A 77 -8.94 2.55 2.55
C PHE A 77 -8.59 1.20 1.94
N GLN A 78 -8.56 1.10 0.61
CA GLN A 78 -8.01 -0.05 -0.10
C GLN A 78 -6.53 -0.29 0.29
N LEU A 79 -5.71 0.77 0.30
CA LEU A 79 -4.30 0.68 0.68
C LEU A 79 -4.14 0.31 2.16
N GLN A 80 -4.93 0.90 3.05
CA GLN A 80 -4.96 0.58 4.49
C GLN A 80 -5.23 -0.90 4.71
N THR A 81 -6.27 -1.41 4.06
CA THR A 81 -6.67 -2.81 4.20
C THR A 81 -5.55 -3.75 3.78
N ALA A 82 -4.87 -3.46 2.66
CA ALA A 82 -3.74 -4.27 2.21
C ALA A 82 -2.52 -4.17 3.14
N CYS A 83 -2.19 -2.98 3.64
CA CYS A 83 -1.14 -2.78 4.64
C CYS A 83 -1.44 -3.56 5.92
N SER A 84 -2.61 -3.33 6.53
CA SER A 84 -3.04 -4.03 7.75
C SER A 84 -2.98 -5.54 7.57
N ARG A 85 -3.50 -6.07 6.45
CA ARG A 85 -3.43 -7.50 6.15
C ARG A 85 -1.99 -8.02 6.05
N ALA A 86 -1.11 -7.30 5.36
CA ALA A 86 0.28 -7.70 5.22
C ALA A 86 1.00 -7.77 6.58
N TYR A 87 0.76 -6.79 7.47
CA TYR A 87 1.31 -6.81 8.83
C TYR A 87 0.69 -7.90 9.71
N MET A 88 -0.61 -8.16 9.57
CA MET A 88 -1.24 -9.30 10.25
C MET A 88 -0.58 -10.62 9.83
N ASN A 89 -0.35 -10.81 8.53
CA ASN A 89 0.35 -11.99 8.03
C ASN A 89 1.80 -12.06 8.55
N GLN A 90 2.48 -10.92 8.69
CA GLN A 90 3.81 -10.86 9.28
C GLN A 90 3.80 -11.28 10.75
N ALA A 91 2.92 -10.69 11.56
CA ALA A 91 2.78 -11.00 12.98
C ALA A 91 2.41 -12.48 13.22
N GLN A 92 1.64 -13.08 12.31
CA GLN A 92 1.23 -14.48 12.37
C GLN A 92 2.23 -15.45 11.70
N ASN A 93 3.38 -14.97 11.19
CA ASN A 93 4.33 -15.76 10.41
C ASN A 93 3.70 -16.51 9.21
N ASN A 94 2.68 -15.91 8.59
CA ASN A 94 1.93 -16.46 7.46
C ASN A 94 2.12 -15.66 6.16
N MET A 95 3.17 -14.82 6.09
CA MET A 95 3.51 -14.12 4.85
C MET A 95 3.77 -15.12 3.72
N LYS A 96 3.25 -14.81 2.53
CA LYS A 96 3.52 -15.61 1.32
C LYS A 96 4.76 -15.12 0.59
N THR A 97 5.13 -13.87 0.79
CA THR A 97 6.29 -13.24 0.15
C THR A 97 7.48 -13.10 1.12
N LYS A 98 8.64 -12.70 0.59
CA LYS A 98 9.89 -12.62 1.36
C LYS A 98 10.00 -11.36 2.24
N THR A 99 9.29 -10.30 1.88
CA THR A 99 9.39 -8.99 2.55
C THR A 99 8.01 -8.43 2.82
N ILE A 100 7.87 -7.60 3.85
CA ILE A 100 6.61 -6.92 4.14
C ILE A 100 6.16 -6.02 2.96
N LEU A 101 7.10 -5.38 2.27
CA LEU A 101 6.80 -4.50 1.12
C LEU A 101 6.17 -5.28 -0.04
N SER A 102 6.72 -6.46 -0.36
CA SER A 102 6.11 -7.37 -1.32
C SER A 102 4.79 -7.94 -0.81
N GLU A 103 4.65 -8.16 0.50
CA GLU A 103 3.41 -8.70 1.08
C GLU A 103 2.26 -7.69 0.95
N ILE A 104 2.54 -6.38 1.00
CA ILE A 104 1.55 -5.31 0.75
C ILE A 104 1.05 -5.37 -0.70
N LEU A 105 1.95 -5.42 -1.68
CA LEU A 105 1.57 -5.58 -3.10
C LEU A 105 0.81 -6.87 -3.37
N PHE A 106 1.23 -7.96 -2.72
CA PHE A 106 0.51 -9.21 -2.78
C PHE A 106 -0.88 -9.07 -2.17
N SER A 107 -1.01 -8.44 -1.01
CA SER A 107 -2.30 -8.27 -0.32
C SER A 107 -3.27 -7.41 -1.11
N LEU A 108 -2.80 -6.39 -1.85
CA LEU A 108 -3.65 -5.60 -2.76
C LEU A 108 -4.32 -6.48 -3.83
N SER A 109 -3.61 -7.48 -4.35
CA SER A 109 -4.12 -8.29 -5.45
C SER A 109 -5.15 -9.33 -5.00
N PRO A 110 -6.25 -9.56 -5.74
CA PRO A 110 -7.15 -10.68 -5.48
C PRO A 110 -6.53 -12.03 -5.90
N SER A 111 -5.47 -12.04 -6.72
CA SER A 111 -4.82 -13.26 -7.21
C SER A 111 -3.90 -13.89 -6.16
N LEU A 112 -3.93 -15.22 -6.04
CA LEU A 112 -2.97 -15.98 -5.24
C LEU A 112 -1.59 -16.11 -5.92
N ASN A 113 -1.47 -15.71 -7.18
CA ASN A 113 -0.20 -15.71 -7.89
C ASN A 113 0.63 -14.47 -7.51
N ILE A 114 1.76 -14.70 -6.84
CA ILE A 114 2.67 -13.64 -6.38
C ILE A 114 3.20 -12.83 -7.57
N ALA A 115 3.69 -13.50 -8.62
CA ALA A 115 4.30 -12.83 -9.76
C ALA A 115 3.29 -11.95 -10.52
N GLU A 116 2.06 -12.45 -10.67
CA GLU A 116 0.96 -11.68 -11.26
C GLU A 116 0.61 -10.45 -10.41
N SER A 117 0.56 -10.63 -9.08
CA SER A 117 0.26 -9.54 -8.15
C SER A 117 1.30 -8.41 -8.25
N MET A 118 2.59 -8.75 -8.27
CA MET A 118 3.67 -7.76 -8.45
C MET A 118 3.60 -7.07 -9.81
N LYS A 119 3.23 -7.81 -10.86
CA LYS A 119 3.14 -7.26 -12.22
C LYS A 119 1.98 -6.28 -12.38
N LEU A 120 0.84 -6.54 -11.73
CA LEU A 120 -0.36 -5.71 -11.83
C LEU A 120 -0.27 -4.48 -10.91
N PHE A 121 -0.02 -4.72 -9.63
CA PHE A 121 -0.07 -3.69 -8.59
C PHE A 121 1.28 -3.01 -8.34
N GLY A 122 2.39 -3.63 -8.73
CA GLY A 122 3.72 -3.01 -8.64
C GLY A 122 4.07 -2.17 -9.87
N LEU A 123 5.36 -1.84 -9.98
CA LEU A 123 5.87 -1.00 -11.07
C LEU A 123 5.91 -1.75 -12.42
N SER A 124 5.32 -1.13 -13.44
CA SER A 124 5.50 -1.51 -14.84
C SER A 124 6.58 -0.66 -15.51
N ASP A 125 7.24 -1.21 -16.53
CA ASP A 125 8.32 -0.55 -17.28
C ASP A 125 7.86 0.75 -17.94
N ASN A 126 6.56 0.86 -18.23
CA ASN A 126 5.92 2.00 -18.90
C ASN A 126 5.02 2.81 -17.95
N SER A 127 5.23 2.73 -16.64
CA SER A 127 4.41 3.46 -15.67
C SER A 127 4.72 4.96 -15.75
N ASN A 128 3.74 5.78 -16.13
CA ASN A 128 3.88 7.24 -16.14
C ASN A 128 3.50 7.88 -14.79
N SER A 129 2.71 7.18 -13.99
CA SER A 129 2.29 7.62 -12.65
C SER A 129 2.52 6.51 -11.66
N ILE A 130 3.01 6.84 -10.47
CA ILE A 130 3.35 5.87 -9.42
C ILE A 130 2.92 6.42 -8.05
N PHE A 131 2.30 5.57 -7.24
CA PHE A 131 2.13 5.84 -5.81
C PHE A 131 3.33 5.24 -5.08
N VAL A 132 3.94 6.01 -4.18
CA VAL A 132 5.02 5.53 -3.31
C VAL A 132 4.51 5.59 -1.88
N LEU A 133 4.38 4.42 -1.25
CA LEU A 133 3.98 4.27 0.15
C LEU A 133 5.23 4.16 1.01
N VAL A 134 5.38 5.06 1.97
CA VAL A 134 6.49 5.11 2.91
C VAL A 134 5.99 4.73 4.30
N PRO A 135 6.45 3.62 4.91
CA PRO A 135 6.13 3.29 6.29
C PRO A 135 6.80 4.28 7.25
N SER A 136 6.08 4.70 8.28
CA SER A 136 6.60 5.49 9.39
C SER A 136 6.25 4.86 10.73
N ALA A 137 7.24 4.79 11.62
CA ALA A 137 7.04 4.35 13.00
C ALA A 137 6.58 5.48 13.94
N ASP A 138 6.60 6.73 13.46
CA ASP A 138 6.14 7.89 14.21
C ASP A 138 4.94 8.53 13.49
N ASP A 139 3.92 8.87 14.27
CA ASP A 139 2.68 9.51 13.80
C ASP A 139 2.89 10.99 13.46
N ALA A 140 4.00 11.58 13.92
CA ALA A 140 4.23 13.01 13.85
C ALA A 140 4.67 13.51 12.46
N SER A 141 5.51 12.77 11.74
CA SER A 141 5.96 13.16 10.39
C SER A 141 6.62 12.02 9.64
N VAL A 142 6.54 12.05 8.31
CA VAL A 142 7.39 11.20 7.48
C VAL A 142 8.80 11.77 7.47
N ASP A 143 9.80 10.90 7.49
CA ASP A 143 11.21 11.30 7.43
C ASP A 143 11.49 12.10 6.13
N GLU A 144 11.76 13.40 6.29
CA GLU A 144 12.08 14.32 5.19
C GLU A 144 13.27 13.83 4.37
N THR A 145 14.24 13.15 5.01
CA THR A 145 15.40 12.62 4.30
C THR A 145 14.99 11.50 3.34
N THR A 146 14.03 10.67 3.73
CA THR A 146 13.43 9.64 2.88
C THR A 146 12.67 10.25 1.70
N ILE A 147 11.87 11.29 1.92
CA ILE A 147 11.19 12.00 0.82
C ILE A 147 12.21 12.59 -0.16
N ASN A 148 13.25 13.26 0.35
CA ASN A 148 14.25 13.91 -0.51
C ASN A 148 15.04 12.88 -1.33
N LYS A 149 15.34 11.71 -0.76
CA LYS A 149 15.92 10.59 -1.52
C LYS A 149 14.98 10.12 -2.62
N LEU A 150 13.69 9.94 -2.32
CA LEU A 150 12.68 9.54 -3.31
C LEU A 150 12.56 10.56 -4.45
N LYS A 151 12.54 11.86 -4.14
CA LYS A 151 12.53 12.94 -5.14
C LYS A 151 13.75 12.92 -6.07
N ASN A 152 14.92 12.55 -5.55
CA ASN A 152 16.13 12.46 -6.36
C ASN A 152 16.18 11.17 -7.20
N LEU A 153 15.58 10.09 -6.71
CA LEU A 153 15.56 8.78 -7.38
C LEU A 153 14.50 8.70 -8.48
N VAL A 154 13.32 9.27 -8.25
CA VAL A 154 12.20 9.23 -9.21
C VAL A 154 12.32 10.42 -10.15
N GLN A 155 12.56 10.14 -11.44
CA GLN A 155 12.53 11.17 -12.48
C GLN A 155 11.08 11.44 -12.88
N GLY A 156 10.40 12.26 -12.09
CA GLY A 156 9.01 12.66 -12.29
C GLY A 156 8.60 13.78 -11.33
N ASP A 157 7.40 14.29 -11.52
CA ASP A 157 6.86 15.41 -10.75
C ASP A 157 6.07 14.91 -9.54
N LEU A 158 6.47 15.33 -8.33
CA LEU A 158 5.69 15.09 -7.13
C LEU A 158 4.42 15.95 -7.17
N SER A 159 3.28 15.28 -7.28
CA SER A 159 1.97 15.90 -7.46
C SER A 159 1.11 15.76 -6.18
N PRO A 160 0.29 16.77 -5.83
CA PRO A 160 -0.71 16.59 -4.78
C PRO A 160 -1.70 15.48 -5.15
N ALA A 161 -1.84 14.49 -4.29
CA ALA A 161 -2.89 13.49 -4.40
C ALA A 161 -4.21 14.08 -3.88
N HIS A 162 -4.96 14.78 -4.73
CA HIS A 162 -6.26 15.33 -4.38
C HIS A 162 -7.28 14.22 -4.07
N SER A 163 -7.33 13.20 -4.92
CA SER A 163 -8.05 11.95 -4.66
C SER A 163 -7.32 10.78 -5.31
N PHE A 164 -7.35 9.61 -4.67
CA PHE A 164 -6.81 8.37 -5.24
C PHE A 164 -7.59 7.93 -6.49
N SER A 165 -8.86 8.31 -6.59
CA SER A 165 -9.76 7.94 -7.69
C SER A 165 -9.38 8.55 -9.04
N ASP A 166 -8.62 9.65 -9.05
CA ASP A 166 -8.40 10.46 -10.25
C ASP A 166 -7.53 9.76 -11.29
N LEU A 167 -6.66 8.86 -10.83
CA LEU A 167 -5.77 8.07 -11.68
C LEU A 167 -6.22 6.62 -11.84
N THR A 168 -7.35 6.23 -11.23
CA THR A 168 -7.87 4.87 -11.27
C THR A 168 -8.44 4.54 -12.65
N ASP A 169 -7.98 3.46 -13.26
CA ASP A 169 -8.65 2.88 -14.42
C ASP A 169 -9.73 1.91 -13.94
N LEU A 170 -10.97 2.41 -13.83
CA LEU A 170 -12.11 1.60 -13.36
C LEU A 170 -12.35 0.37 -14.22
N LYS A 171 -12.04 0.40 -15.53
CA LYS A 171 -12.24 -0.78 -16.40
C LYS A 171 -11.20 -1.84 -16.08
N LEU A 172 -9.94 -1.45 -15.93
CA LEU A 172 -8.87 -2.35 -15.54
C LEU A 172 -9.09 -2.89 -14.12
N LEU A 173 -9.47 -2.02 -13.18
CA LEU A 173 -9.74 -2.40 -11.79
C LEU A 173 -10.87 -3.42 -11.69
N LYS A 174 -12.02 -3.16 -12.32
CA LYS A 174 -13.14 -4.13 -12.36
C LYS A 174 -12.71 -5.45 -12.99
N LYS A 175 -11.90 -5.41 -14.05
CA LYS A 175 -11.37 -6.63 -14.68
C LYS A 175 -10.49 -7.43 -13.73
N VAL A 176 -9.56 -6.78 -13.02
CA VAL A 176 -8.63 -7.42 -12.08
C VAL A 176 -9.39 -8.06 -10.91
N TYR A 177 -10.39 -7.37 -10.36
CA TYR A 177 -11.22 -7.89 -9.27
C TYR A 177 -12.41 -8.74 -9.73
N LYS A 178 -12.52 -9.04 -11.04
CA LYS A 178 -13.62 -9.82 -11.64
C LYS A 178 -15.02 -9.24 -11.35
N LEU A 179 -15.12 -7.91 -11.28
CA LEU A 179 -16.35 -7.15 -11.03
C LEU A 179 -17.02 -6.68 -12.32
N ASN A 180 -16.89 -7.43 -13.42
CA ASN A 180 -17.38 -7.00 -14.74
C ASN A 180 -18.92 -6.86 -14.77
N ASP A 181 -19.63 -7.63 -13.94
CA ASP A 181 -21.10 -7.59 -13.85
C ASP A 181 -21.60 -6.48 -12.91
N ALA A 182 -20.71 -5.82 -12.16
CA ALA A 182 -21.01 -4.66 -11.31
C ALA A 182 -21.04 -3.35 -12.12
N VAL A 183 -21.79 -3.36 -13.23
CA VAL A 183 -22.03 -2.17 -14.06
C VAL A 183 -22.91 -1.20 -13.25
N ASP A 184 -22.56 0.09 -13.27
CA ASP A 184 -23.29 1.19 -12.59
C ASP A 184 -23.26 1.27 -11.05
N GLN A 185 -22.37 0.54 -10.39
CA GLN A 185 -22.19 0.71 -8.93
C GLN A 185 -21.34 1.94 -8.58
N SER A 186 -21.71 2.63 -7.51
CA SER A 186 -20.97 3.78 -6.97
C SER A 186 -19.56 3.37 -6.53
N ASN A 187 -18.64 4.32 -6.52
CA ASN A 187 -17.26 4.09 -6.06
C ASN A 187 -17.20 3.50 -4.65
N THR A 188 -18.15 3.85 -3.77
CA THR A 188 -18.26 3.30 -2.41
C THR A 188 -18.52 1.79 -2.42
N VAL A 189 -19.45 1.31 -3.24
CA VAL A 189 -19.75 -0.13 -3.31
C VAL A 189 -18.60 -0.89 -3.97
N LEU A 190 -17.95 -0.28 -4.98
CA LEU A 190 -16.74 -0.87 -5.57
C LEU A 190 -15.60 -0.98 -4.56
N GLU A 191 -15.39 0.06 -3.73
CA GLU A 191 -14.42 0.05 -2.64
C GLU A 191 -14.73 -1.10 -1.65
N ASP A 192 -15.97 -1.25 -1.21
CA ASP A 192 -16.38 -2.33 -0.29
C ASP A 192 -16.09 -3.72 -0.86
N LEU A 193 -16.40 -3.94 -2.14
CA LEU A 193 -16.13 -5.22 -2.81
C LEU A 193 -14.62 -5.49 -2.93
N ILE A 194 -13.83 -4.46 -3.24
CA ILE A 194 -12.37 -4.54 -3.35
C ILE A 194 -11.74 -4.85 -1.99
N VAL A 195 -12.10 -4.08 -0.97
CA VAL A 195 -11.64 -4.24 0.41
C VAL A 195 -12.05 -5.61 0.95
N GLY A 196 -13.29 -6.03 0.69
CA GLY A 196 -13.77 -7.37 0.99
C GLY A 196 -12.88 -8.44 0.36
N GLY A 197 -12.60 -8.33 -0.94
CA GLY A 197 -11.73 -9.25 -1.66
C GLY A 197 -10.30 -9.32 -1.11
N ILE A 198 -9.74 -8.19 -0.69
CA ILE A 198 -8.43 -8.14 0.00
C ILE A 198 -8.52 -8.87 1.34
N ALA A 199 -9.53 -8.56 2.16
CA ALA A 199 -9.70 -9.10 3.50
C ALA A 199 -9.95 -10.62 3.50
N THR A 200 -10.70 -11.13 2.51
CA THR A 200 -11.05 -12.56 2.40
C THR A 200 -10.08 -13.36 1.52
N LYS A 201 -9.01 -12.74 1.02
CA LYS A 201 -8.04 -13.40 0.14
C LYS A 201 -7.54 -14.73 0.71
N GLY A 202 -7.65 -15.81 -0.07
CA GLY A 202 -7.22 -17.14 0.34
C GLY A 202 -8.20 -17.91 1.22
N PHE A 203 -9.38 -17.35 1.52
CA PHE A 203 -10.48 -18.02 2.22
C PHE A 203 -11.71 -18.26 1.32
N LEU A 204 -11.81 -17.54 0.20
CA LEU A 204 -12.77 -17.73 -0.88
C LEU A 204 -12.07 -18.32 -2.11
#